data_AF-A0A7S4CDT2-F1
#
_entry.id   AF-A0A7S4CDT2-F1
#
_cell.length_a   1.000
_cell.length_b   1.000
_cell.length_c   1.000
_cell.angle_alpha   90.00
_cell.angle_beta   90.00
_cell.angle_gamma   90.00
#
_symmetry.space_group_name_H-M   'P 1'
#
loop_
_entity.id
_entity.type
_entity.pdbx_description
1 polymer ?
#
loop_
_entity_poly.entity_id
_entity_poly.type
_entity_poly.pdbx_seq_one_letter_code
_entity_poly.pdbx_strand_id
1 'polypeptide(L)'
;MEDPTTESAWVFSYEWDMVAFTLPIVASLLVAPYLWFHVDGDAMPLWAHVLLVVLTDVGHVWTTLFRTYMDSQERARRPWLYALSPVVIFTVSFALHLYSARLFWTALGYCAIYHFTKQFYGWMAIYKGRKGERWDWTLDKYIIYGGSLLP
;
A
#
# COMPACT_ATOMS: atom_id res chain seq x y z
N MET A 1 15.78 6.16 35.11
CA MET A 1 14.88 7.33 35.16
C MET A 1 14.83 7.84 33.73
N GLU A 2 13.89 7.31 32.95
CA GLU A 2 13.70 7.73 31.56
C GLU A 2 13.16 9.16 31.55
N ASP A 3 13.81 10.02 30.77
CA ASP A 3 13.49 11.43 30.62
C ASP A 3 12.12 11.58 29.94
N PRO A 4 11.13 12.23 30.55
CA PRO A 4 9.84 12.42 29.92
C PRO A 4 9.96 13.54 28.86
N THR A 5 9.54 13.24 27.62
CA THR A 5 9.19 14.18 26.53
C THR A 5 10.23 14.51 25.43
N THR A 6 10.88 13.49 24.86
CA THR A 6 11.06 13.50 23.40
C THR A 6 10.10 12.49 22.80
N GLU A 7 9.00 12.95 22.19
CA GLU A 7 8.17 12.05 21.38
C GLU A 7 9.08 11.41 20.33
N SER A 8 9.12 10.07 20.33
CA SER A 8 9.92 9.32 19.37
C SER A 8 9.50 9.70 17.95
N ALA A 9 10.47 10.12 17.14
CA ALA A 9 10.25 10.40 15.72
C ALA A 9 9.84 9.13 14.93
N TRP A 10 10.12 7.94 15.47
CA TRP A 10 9.79 6.65 14.88
C TRP A 10 8.30 6.35 15.01
N VAL A 11 7.68 5.80 13.96
CA VAL A 11 6.24 5.48 13.93
C VAL A 11 5.89 4.43 14.97
N PHE A 12 6.68 3.36 15.06
CA PHE A 12 6.56 2.32 16.09
C PHE A 12 7.77 2.32 17.01
N SER A 13 8.94 1.96 16.47
CA SER A 13 10.24 2.04 17.13
C SER A 13 11.34 2.08 16.06
N TYR A 14 12.57 2.41 16.44
CA TYR A 14 13.69 2.43 15.49
C TYR A 14 13.84 1.08 14.78
N GLU A 15 13.82 -0.01 15.54
CA GLU A 15 14.04 -1.37 15.06
C GLU A 15 12.94 -1.78 14.08
N TRP A 16 11.68 -1.58 14.46
CA TRP A 16 10.54 -2.00 13.64
C TRP A 16 10.41 -1.18 12.37
N ASP A 17 10.64 0.13 12.46
CA ASP A 17 10.62 1.01 11.29
C ASP A 17 11.76 0.63 10.32
N MET A 18 12.97 0.38 10.82
CA MET A 18 14.11 -0.07 9.99
C MET A 18 13.84 -1.42 9.32
N VAL A 19 13.25 -2.36 10.05
CA VAL A 19 12.83 -3.66 9.48
C VAL A 19 11.79 -3.44 8.38
N ALA A 20 10.79 -2.60 8.60
CA ALA A 20 9.72 -2.35 7.63
C ALA A 20 10.23 -1.83 6.28
N PHE A 21 11.26 -0.99 6.26
CA PHE A 21 11.85 -0.46 5.02
C PHE A 21 12.94 -1.34 4.43
N THR A 22 13.75 -2.01 5.26
CA THR A 22 14.94 -2.74 4.78
C THR A 22 14.62 -4.18 4.41
N LEU A 23 13.76 -4.85 5.17
CA LEU A 23 13.46 -6.27 4.97
C LEU A 23 12.88 -6.55 3.58
N PRO A 24 11.90 -5.78 3.04
CA PRO A 24 11.37 -6.06 1.71
C PRO A 24 12.45 -5.93 0.62
N ILE A 25 13.35 -4.95 0.74
CA ILE A 25 14.44 -4.72 -0.21
C ILE A 25 15.43 -5.89 -0.16
N VAL A 26 15.93 -6.23 1.02
CA VAL A 26 16.90 -7.32 1.19
C VAL A 26 16.29 -8.67 0.80
N ALA A 27 15.05 -8.96 1.23
CA ALA A 27 14.35 -10.17 0.85
C ALA A 27 14.20 -10.27 -0.68
N SER A 28 13.80 -9.19 -1.34
CA SER A 28 13.67 -9.16 -2.81
C SER A 28 15.02 -9.38 -3.50
N LEU A 29 16.10 -8.73 -3.04
CA LEU A 29 17.44 -8.89 -3.62
C LEU A 29 18.01 -10.30 -3.45
N LEU A 30 17.68 -10.99 -2.36
CA LEU A 30 18.14 -12.36 -2.11
C LEU A 30 17.31 -13.39 -2.88
N VAL A 31 16.00 -13.17 -3.00
CA VAL A 31 15.06 -14.13 -3.59
C VAL A 31 14.99 -14.00 -5.11
N ALA A 32 15.07 -12.78 -5.66
CA ALA A 32 14.91 -12.54 -7.10
C ALA A 32 15.89 -13.32 -7.99
N PRO A 33 17.21 -13.43 -7.67
CA PRO A 33 18.13 -14.24 -8.46
C PRO A 33 17.76 -15.72 -8.43
N TYR A 34 17.37 -16.24 -7.26
CA TYR A 34 16.95 -17.63 -7.15
C TYR A 34 15.74 -17.91 -8.03
N LEU A 35 14.70 -17.06 -7.95
CA LEU A 35 13.51 -17.18 -8.79
C LEU A 35 13.85 -17.08 -10.27
N TRP A 36 14.72 -16.15 -10.67
CA TRP A 36 15.14 -15.98 -12.07
C TRP A 36 15.75 -17.24 -12.68
N PHE A 37 16.54 -17.99 -11.90
CA PHE A 37 17.23 -19.18 -12.40
C PHE A 37 16.45 -20.49 -12.22
N HIS A 38 15.47 -20.55 -11.31
CA HIS A 38 14.83 -21.81 -10.91
C HIS A 38 13.31 -21.85 -11.10
N VAL A 39 12.68 -20.71 -11.39
CA VAL A 39 11.24 -20.65 -11.65
C VAL A 39 11.05 -20.28 -13.11
N ASP A 40 10.63 -21.26 -13.91
CA ASP A 40 10.17 -21.01 -15.26
C ASP A 40 8.97 -20.07 -15.21
N GLY A 41 8.85 -19.16 -16.19
CA GLY A 41 7.84 -18.08 -16.23
C GLY A 41 6.37 -18.52 -16.36
N ASP A 42 6.06 -19.75 -15.99
CA ASP A 42 4.71 -20.28 -15.84
C ASP A 42 3.93 -19.53 -14.74
N ALA A 43 2.61 -19.70 -14.76
CA ALA A 43 1.71 -19.06 -13.82
C ALA A 43 2.10 -19.38 -12.36
N MET A 44 2.19 -18.33 -11.53
CA MET A 44 2.45 -18.44 -10.10
C MET A 44 1.51 -19.47 -9.45
N PRO A 45 2.02 -20.47 -8.73
CA PRO A 45 1.19 -21.46 -8.05
C PRO A 45 0.17 -20.81 -7.13
N LEU A 46 -1.06 -21.35 -7.07
CA LEU A 46 -2.16 -20.77 -6.30
C LEU A 46 -1.79 -20.51 -4.84
N TRP A 47 -1.10 -21.45 -4.19
CA TRP A 47 -0.67 -21.29 -2.80
C TRP A 47 0.27 -20.08 -2.63
N ALA A 48 1.18 -19.87 -3.58
CA ALA A 48 2.13 -18.76 -3.55
C ALA A 48 1.39 -17.44 -3.80
N HIS A 49 0.44 -17.42 -4.74
CA HIS A 49 -0.42 -16.26 -4.98
C HIS A 49 -1.24 -15.87 -3.75
N VAL A 50 -1.87 -16.84 -3.07
CA VAL A 50 -2.64 -16.56 -1.85
C VAL A 50 -1.74 -15.99 -0.75
N LEU A 51 -0.57 -16.59 -0.49
CA LEU A 51 0.33 -16.12 0.56
C LEU A 51 0.94 -14.74 0.25
N LEU A 52 1.48 -14.57 -0.96
CA LEU A 52 2.27 -13.38 -1.30
C LEU A 52 1.40 -12.21 -1.76
N VAL A 53 0.35 -12.47 -2.55
CA VAL A 53 -0.55 -11.41 -3.00
C VAL A 53 -1.66 -11.21 -1.97
N VAL A 54 -2.56 -12.17 -1.82
CA VAL A 54 -3.80 -11.97 -1.05
C VAL A 54 -3.56 -11.68 0.44
N LEU A 55 -2.64 -12.39 1.08
CA LEU A 55 -2.38 -12.21 2.52
C LEU A 55 -1.36 -11.11 2.82
N THR A 56 -0.34 -10.95 1.99
CA THR A 56 0.75 -9.99 2.25
C THR A 56 0.50 -8.64 1.57
N ASP A 57 0.41 -8.60 0.24
CA ASP A 57 0.21 -7.36 -0.53
C ASP A 57 -1.13 -6.68 -0.19
N VAL A 58 -2.21 -7.46 -0.13
CA VAL A 58 -3.56 -6.96 0.14
C VAL A 58 -3.83 -6.77 1.66
N GLY A 59 -2.79 -6.78 2.50
CA GLY A 59 -2.84 -6.55 3.96
C GLY A 59 -3.68 -5.33 4.39
N HIS A 60 -3.59 -4.25 3.62
CA HIS A 60 -4.29 -3.00 3.90
C HIS A 60 -5.81 -3.08 3.63
N VAL A 61 -6.27 -3.96 2.73
CA VAL A 61 -7.71 -4.20 2.52
C VAL A 61 -8.32 -4.91 3.73
N TRP A 62 -7.59 -5.87 4.32
CA TRP A 62 -8.02 -6.50 5.57
C TRP A 62 -8.21 -5.47 6.68
N THR A 63 -7.30 -4.50 6.79
CA THR A 63 -7.45 -3.39 7.74
C THR A 63 -8.72 -2.57 7.48
N THR A 64 -9.05 -2.30 6.22
CA THR A 64 -10.29 -1.60 5.84
C THR A 64 -11.53 -2.43 6.19
N LEU A 65 -11.49 -3.74 5.93
CA LEU A 65 -12.54 -4.69 6.30
C LEU A 65 -12.83 -4.63 7.81
N PHE A 66 -11.80 -4.77 8.64
CA PHE A 66 -11.96 -4.78 10.09
C PHE A 66 -12.38 -3.42 10.65
N ARG A 67 -11.75 -2.32 10.21
CA ARG A 67 -12.01 -0.98 10.76
C ARG A 67 -13.27 -0.31 10.25
N THR A 68 -13.77 -0.70 9.07
CA THR A 68 -14.92 -0.02 8.44
C THR A 68 -16.14 -0.92 8.40
N TYR A 69 -15.97 -2.15 7.89
CA TYR A 69 -17.10 -3.02 7.60
C TYR A 69 -17.47 -3.93 8.77
N MET A 70 -16.51 -4.35 9.60
CA MET A 70 -16.79 -5.14 10.80
C MET A 70 -17.08 -4.29 12.03
N ASP A 71 -16.61 -3.05 12.08
CA ASP A 71 -16.97 -2.09 13.13
C ASP A 71 -18.41 -1.57 12.91
N SER A 72 -19.31 -1.89 13.84
CA SER A 72 -20.72 -1.48 13.76
C SER A 72 -20.92 0.02 13.97
N GLN A 73 -20.07 0.68 14.77
CA GLN A 73 -20.16 2.11 15.01
C GLN A 73 -19.70 2.88 13.77
N GLU A 74 -18.57 2.49 13.19
CA GLU A 74 -18.06 3.13 11.99
C GLU A 74 -19.04 2.92 10.82
N ARG A 75 -19.52 1.69 10.62
CA ARG A 75 -20.50 1.39 9.57
C ARG A 75 -21.77 2.23 9.67
N ALA A 76 -22.24 2.53 10.88
CA ALA A 76 -23.41 3.37 11.11
C ALA A 76 -23.18 4.86 10.83
N ARG A 77 -21.92 5.35 10.85
CA ARG A 77 -21.61 6.76 10.58
C ARG A 77 -21.84 7.14 9.11
N ARG A 78 -21.52 6.25 8.18
CA ARG A 78 -21.61 6.51 6.73
C ARG A 78 -22.08 5.26 5.96
N PRO A 79 -23.27 4.70 6.27
CA PRO A 79 -23.71 3.40 5.77
C PRO A 79 -23.80 3.36 4.24
N TRP A 80 -24.32 4.43 3.63
CA TRP A 80 -24.45 4.52 2.18
C TRP A 80 -23.10 4.61 1.47
N LEU A 81 -22.13 5.35 2.04
CA LEU A 81 -20.80 5.44 1.46
C LEU A 81 -20.15 4.05 1.44
N TYR A 82 -20.18 3.35 2.56
CA TYR A 82 -19.54 2.04 2.68
C TYR A 82 -20.28 0.94 1.91
N ALA A 83 -21.61 0.99 1.82
CA ALA A 83 -22.37 0.03 1.02
C ALA A 83 -22.23 0.27 -0.49
N LEU A 84 -22.28 1.53 -0.95
CA LEU A 84 -22.26 1.85 -2.38
C LEU A 84 -20.85 1.81 -2.98
N SER A 85 -19.81 2.13 -2.21
CA SER A 85 -18.42 2.11 -2.71
C SER A 85 -18.02 0.78 -3.39
N PRO A 86 -18.19 -0.40 -2.77
CA PRO A 86 -17.84 -1.67 -3.41
C PRO A 86 -18.73 -1.98 -4.61
N VAL A 87 -20.01 -1.58 -4.59
CA VAL A 87 -20.94 -1.81 -5.70
C VAL A 87 -20.57 -0.95 -6.91
N VAL A 88 -20.31 0.34 -6.68
CA VAL A 88 -19.94 1.29 -7.73
C VAL A 88 -18.59 0.90 -8.34
N ILE A 89 -17.57 0.63 -7.51
CA ILE A 89 -16.25 0.27 -8.02
C ILE A 89 -16.32 -1.03 -8.83
N PHE A 90 -17.04 -2.06 -8.35
CA PHE A 90 -17.22 -3.31 -9.08
C PHE A 90 -17.93 -3.08 -10.41
N THR A 91 -19.04 -2.35 -10.42
CA THR A 91 -19.84 -2.11 -11.64
C THR A 91 -19.02 -1.36 -12.68
N VAL A 92 -18.33 -0.29 -12.28
CA VAL A 92 -17.49 0.51 -13.19
C VAL A 92 -16.32 -0.31 -13.71
N SER A 93 -15.60 -1.02 -12.83
CA SER A 93 -14.48 -1.89 -13.22
C SER A 93 -14.92 -3.00 -14.17
N PHE A 94 -16.05 -3.65 -13.88
CA PHE A 94 -16.61 -4.72 -14.70
C PHE A 94 -17.03 -4.20 -16.09
N ALA A 95 -17.76 -3.08 -16.14
CA ALA A 95 -18.16 -2.45 -17.40
C ALA A 95 -16.94 -2.02 -18.24
N LEU A 96 -15.91 -1.45 -17.60
CA LEU A 96 -14.67 -1.06 -18.26
C LEU A 96 -13.94 -2.28 -18.84
N HIS A 97 -13.90 -3.38 -18.10
CA HIS A 97 -13.29 -4.63 -18.58
C HIS A 97 -14.07 -5.24 -19.75
N LEU A 98 -15.41 -5.23 -19.70
CA LEU A 98 -16.25 -5.68 -20.82
C LEU A 98 -16.04 -4.84 -22.08
N TYR A 99 -15.85 -3.53 -21.92
CA TYR A 99 -15.57 -2.63 -23.04
C TYR A 99 -14.16 -2.87 -23.62
N SER A 100 -13.15 -2.96 -22.76
CA SER A 100 -11.77 -3.25 -23.18
C SER A 100 -10.93 -3.76 -22.01
N ALA A 101 -10.53 -5.03 -22.07
CA ALA A 101 -9.61 -5.62 -21.10
C ALA A 101 -8.29 -4.84 -21.01
N ARG A 102 -7.73 -4.40 -22.15
CA ARG A 102 -6.50 -3.59 -22.16
C ARG A 102 -6.70 -2.28 -21.39
N LEU A 103 -7.78 -1.55 -21.66
CA LEU A 103 -8.07 -0.29 -20.98
C LEU A 103 -8.24 -0.50 -19.48
N PHE A 104 -8.97 -1.55 -19.07
CA PHE A 104 -9.14 -1.91 -17.67
C PHE A 104 -7.79 -2.15 -16.98
N TRP A 105 -6.94 -3.01 -17.53
CA TRP A 105 -5.64 -3.33 -16.92
C TRP A 105 -4.70 -2.14 -16.90
N THR A 106 -4.71 -1.29 -17.94
CA THR A 106 -3.94 -0.04 -17.95
C THR A 106 -4.42 0.94 -16.87
N ALA A 107 -5.74 1.16 -16.77
CA ALA A 107 -6.31 2.04 -15.76
C ALA A 107 -6.04 1.51 -14.34
N LEU A 108 -6.22 0.21 -14.12
CA LEU A 108 -5.94 -0.45 -12.85
C LEU A 108 -4.45 -0.33 -12.49
N GLY A 109 -3.55 -0.47 -13.47
CA GLY A 109 -2.11 -0.27 -13.29
C GLY A 109 -1.77 1.14 -12.80
N TYR A 110 -2.33 2.18 -13.43
CA TYR A 110 -2.13 3.55 -12.95
C TYR A 110 -2.73 3.79 -11.55
N CYS A 111 -3.90 3.22 -11.25
CA CYS A 111 -4.48 3.25 -9.91
C CYS A 111 -3.56 2.58 -8.88
N ALA A 112 -2.94 1.45 -9.23
CA ALA A 112 -2.00 0.74 -8.38
C ALA A 112 -0.74 1.59 -8.11
N ILE A 113 -0.13 2.17 -9.15
CA ILE A 113 1.02 3.08 -9.00
C ILE A 113 0.66 4.22 -8.06
N TYR A 114 -0.45 4.90 -8.30
CA TYR A 114 -0.93 5.98 -7.44
C TYR A 114 -1.13 5.51 -5.98
N HIS A 115 -1.77 4.35 -5.80
CA HIS A 115 -2.01 3.76 -4.48
C HIS A 115 -0.71 3.50 -3.72
N PHE A 116 0.29 2.87 -4.35
CA PHE A 116 1.59 2.60 -3.74
C PHE A 116 2.36 3.89 -3.43
N THR A 117 2.39 4.86 -4.34
CA THR A 117 3.01 6.17 -4.10
C THR A 117 2.37 6.88 -2.90
N LYS A 118 1.05 6.79 -2.76
CA LYS A 118 0.33 7.36 -1.60
C LYS A 118 0.71 6.70 -0.29
N GLN A 119 1.02 5.40 -0.29
CA GLN A 119 1.49 4.69 0.89
C GLN A 119 2.86 5.21 1.36
N PHE A 120 3.83 5.35 0.44
CA PHE A 120 5.15 5.94 0.76
C PHE A 120 5.04 7.39 1.24
N TYR A 121 4.21 8.20 0.57
CA TYR A 121 3.95 9.56 1.00
C TYR A 121 3.32 9.63 2.40
N GLY A 122 2.42 8.70 2.73
CA GLY A 122 1.79 8.60 4.05
C GLY A 122 2.80 8.38 5.18
N TRP A 123 3.77 7.47 4.98
CA TRP A 123 4.86 7.24 5.92
C TRP A 123 5.69 8.49 6.16
N MET A 124 6.15 9.13 5.08
CA MET A 124 6.91 10.38 5.16
C MET A 124 6.13 11.47 5.92
N ALA A 125 4.82 11.61 5.64
CA ALA A 125 3.98 12.59 6.31
C ALA A 125 3.90 12.37 7.83
N ILE A 126 3.83 11.12 8.28
CA ILE A 126 3.85 10.78 9.71
C ILE A 126 5.20 11.16 10.33
N TYR A 127 6.33 10.81 9.69
CA TYR A 127 7.67 11.16 10.20
C TYR A 127 7.87 12.66 10.32
N LYS A 128 7.52 13.43 9.28
CA LYS A 128 7.60 14.90 9.32
C LYS A 128 6.70 15.49 10.39
N GLY A 129 5.49 14.95 10.55
CA GLY A 129 4.55 15.33 11.60
C GLY A 129 5.13 15.14 13.00
N ARG A 130 5.70 13.96 13.29
CA ARG A 130 6.32 13.65 14.59
C ARG A 130 7.58 14.48 14.87
N LYS A 131 8.35 14.83 13.83
CA LYS A 131 9.52 15.71 13.96
C LYS A 131 9.17 17.20 13.99
N GLY A 132 7.89 17.56 13.86
CA GLY A 132 7.46 18.96 13.79
C GLY A 132 7.95 19.70 12.54
N GLU A 133 8.33 18.98 11.49
CA GLU A 133 8.91 19.55 10.28
C GLU A 133 7.83 20.19 9.39
N ARG A 134 7.94 21.50 9.18
CA ARG A 134 6.94 22.28 8.42
C ARG A 134 7.40 22.69 7.02
N TRP A 135 8.66 22.44 6.69
CA TRP A 135 9.27 22.85 5.42
C TRP A 135 9.21 21.71 4.39
N ASP A 136 9.35 22.07 3.12
CA ASP A 136 9.65 21.16 2.00
C ASP A 136 8.65 20.05 1.62
N TRP A 137 7.44 20.09 2.18
CA TRP A 137 6.35 19.14 1.86
C TRP A 137 6.03 19.00 0.36
N THR A 138 6.24 20.09 -0.38
CA THR A 138 5.96 20.14 -1.82
C THR A 138 7.06 19.43 -2.60
N LEU A 139 8.33 19.69 -2.27
CA LEU A 139 9.46 19.03 -2.90
C LEU A 139 9.45 17.53 -2.61
N ASP A 140 9.25 17.14 -1.35
CA ASP A 140 9.20 15.73 -0.98
C ASP A 140 8.08 14.98 -1.71
N LYS A 141 6.91 15.62 -1.84
CA LYS A 141 5.80 15.08 -2.63
C LYS A 141 6.24 14.89 -4.08
N TYR A 142 6.86 15.88 -4.71
CA TYR A 142 7.32 15.74 -6.10
C TYR A 142 8.43 14.70 -6.25
N ILE A 143 9.33 14.56 -5.29
CA ILE A 143 10.38 13.53 -5.29
C ILE A 143 9.75 12.14 -5.19
N ILE A 144 8.82 11.92 -4.27
CA ILE A 144 8.17 10.61 -4.08
C ILE A 144 7.32 10.25 -5.31
N TYR A 145 6.54 11.18 -5.84
CA TYR A 145 5.71 10.94 -7.01
C TYR A 145 6.55 10.79 -8.28
N GLY A 146 7.57 11.63 -8.46
CA GLY A 146 8.50 11.55 -9.59
C GLY A 146 9.29 10.25 -9.58
N GLY A 147 9.82 9.85 -8.43
CA GLY A 147 10.55 8.59 -8.26
C GLY A 147 9.69 7.35 -8.48
N SER A 148 8.38 7.42 -8.22
CA SER A 148 7.44 6.32 -8.49
C SER A 148 7.04 6.19 -9.96
N LEU A 149 7.29 7.23 -10.77
CA LEU A 149 6.96 7.27 -12.20
C LEU A 149 8.16 6.99 -13.09
N LEU A 150 9.38 7.05 -12.53
CA LEU A 150 10.60 6.71 -13.24
C LEU A 150 10.75 5.17 -13.29
N PRO A 151 11.20 4.60 -14.43
CA PRO A 151 11.43 3.15 -14.55
C PRO A 151 12.53 2.61 -13.63
#